data_AF-A0A2D2DTC1-F1
#
_entry.id   AF-A0A2D2DTC1-F1
#
_cell.length_a   1.000
_cell.length_b   1.000
_cell.length_c   1.000
_cell.angle_alpha   90.00
_cell.angle_beta   90.00
_cell.angle_gamma   90.00
#
_symmetry.space_group_name_H-M   'P 1'
#
loop_
_entity.id
_entity.type
_entity.pdbx_description
1 polymer ?
#
loop_
_entity_poly.entity_id
_entity_poly.type
_entity_poly.pdbx_seq_one_letter_code
_entity_poly.pdbx_strand_id
1 'polypeptide(L)'
;MDKTTAAVHGPGLMGGLTGLAKNIFGLVVSRVELAALELSEVRNHVLELLVVFSLAVLCAMFALAYGTATIVALAWESMGWKILLLMFAVFIAVTIGLVVKAKAMLKEGKLAFPETMNELKNDRDMLL
;
A
#
# COMPACT_ATOMS: atom_id res chain seq x y z
N MET A 1 -22.41 -33.41 -70.35
CA MET A 1 -21.79 -32.29 -69.61
C MET A 1 -22.71 -31.98 -68.44
N ASP A 2 -22.52 -32.65 -67.31
CA ASP A 2 -23.30 -32.42 -66.10
C ASP A 2 -22.40 -31.77 -65.06
N LYS A 3 -22.75 -30.55 -64.64
CA LYS A 3 -21.95 -29.75 -63.70
C LYS A 3 -22.43 -30.05 -62.29
N THR A 4 -21.70 -30.90 -61.58
CA THR A 4 -21.85 -31.08 -60.12
C THR A 4 -21.58 -29.74 -59.41
N THR A 5 -22.63 -29.08 -58.96
CA THR A 5 -22.55 -27.92 -58.07
C THR A 5 -22.18 -28.39 -56.67
N ALA A 6 -20.94 -28.09 -56.25
CA ALA A 6 -20.48 -28.27 -54.89
C ALA A 6 -21.21 -27.29 -53.95
N ALA A 7 -22.03 -27.82 -53.04
CA ALA A 7 -22.59 -27.06 -51.95
C ALA A 7 -21.48 -26.76 -50.92
N VAL A 8 -20.96 -25.54 -50.96
CA VAL A 8 -20.04 -25.03 -49.92
C VAL A 8 -20.88 -24.69 -48.69
N HIS A 9 -20.94 -25.60 -47.72
CA HIS A 9 -21.47 -25.30 -46.39
C HIS A 9 -20.50 -24.36 -45.66
N GLY A 10 -20.82 -23.06 -45.66
CA GLY A 10 -20.09 -22.05 -44.91
C GLY A 10 -20.19 -22.28 -43.39
N PRO A 11 -19.13 -22.02 -42.61
CA PRO A 11 -19.16 -22.13 -41.15
C PRO A 11 -20.26 -21.23 -40.59
N GLY A 12 -21.27 -21.81 -39.97
CA GLY A 12 -22.44 -21.08 -39.48
C GLY A 12 -22.08 -20.01 -38.45
N LEU A 13 -22.89 -18.96 -38.38
CA LEU A 13 -22.84 -17.88 -37.38
C LEU A 13 -22.67 -18.40 -35.93
N MET A 14 -23.20 -19.59 -35.62
CA MET A 14 -22.99 -20.26 -34.33
C MET A 14 -21.52 -20.66 -34.07
N GLY A 15 -20.77 -21.05 -35.10
CA GLY A 15 -19.32 -21.30 -35.04
C GLY A 15 -18.51 -20.02 -34.83
N GLY A 16 -18.97 -18.91 -35.41
CA GLY A 16 -18.43 -17.57 -35.16
C GLY A 16 -18.63 -17.15 -33.70
N LEU A 17 -19.85 -17.27 -33.18
CA LEU A 17 -20.20 -16.87 -31.81
C LEU A 17 -19.44 -17.68 -30.75
N THR A 18 -19.27 -18.99 -30.97
CA THR A 18 -18.47 -19.86 -30.09
C THR A 18 -16.98 -19.54 -30.19
N GLY A 19 -16.47 -19.20 -31.38
CA GLY A 19 -15.10 -18.71 -31.56
C GLY A 19 -14.84 -17.37 -30.86
N LEU A 20 -15.80 -16.43 -30.92
CA LEU A 20 -15.71 -15.15 -30.21
C LEU A 20 -15.77 -15.32 -28.70
N ALA A 21 -16.67 -16.18 -28.20
CA ALA A 21 -16.75 -16.50 -26.77
C ALA A 21 -15.44 -17.10 -26.25
N LYS A 22 -14.81 -18.00 -27.02
CA LYS A 22 -13.53 -18.62 -26.67
C LYS A 22 -12.38 -17.60 -26.65
N ASN A 23 -12.38 -16.65 -27.59
CA ASN A 23 -11.40 -15.56 -27.61
C ASN A 23 -11.57 -14.57 -26.45
N ILE A 24 -12.82 -14.18 -26.14
CA ILE A 24 -13.11 -13.30 -25.00
C ILE A 24 -12.70 -13.97 -23.70
N PHE A 25 -13.00 -15.26 -23.53
CA PHE A 25 -12.60 -16.02 -22.35
C PHE A 25 -11.07 -16.12 -22.23
N GLY A 26 -10.36 -16.40 -23.33
CA GLY A 26 -8.90 -16.41 -23.34
C GLY A 26 -8.27 -15.05 -23.00
N LEU A 27 -8.89 -13.96 -23.47
CA LEU A 27 -8.45 -12.60 -23.15
C LEU A 27 -8.64 -12.27 -21.66
N VAL A 28 -9.80 -12.64 -21.09
CA VAL A 28 -10.09 -12.44 -19.66
C VAL A 28 -9.12 -13.24 -18.79
N VAL A 29 -8.88 -14.51 -19.11
CA VAL A 29 -7.92 -15.36 -18.39
C VAL A 29 -6.52 -14.75 -18.44
N SER A 30 -6.06 -14.30 -19.62
CA SER A 30 -4.75 -13.66 -19.75
C SER A 30 -4.61 -12.37 -18.95
N ARG A 31 -5.69 -11.56 -18.85
CA ARG A 31 -5.70 -10.35 -18.00
C ARG A 31 -5.65 -10.70 -16.50
N VAL A 32 -6.34 -11.76 -16.08
CA VAL A 32 -6.30 -12.25 -14.70
C VAL A 32 -4.92 -12.80 -14.35
N GLU A 33 -4.30 -13.56 -15.26
CA GLU A 33 -2.93 -14.07 -15.09
C GLU A 33 -1.91 -12.93 -14.97
N LEU A 34 -2.03 -11.91 -15.83
CA LEU A 34 -1.20 -10.70 -15.74
C LEU A 34 -1.44 -9.94 -14.44
N ALA A 35 -2.70 -9.70 -14.05
CA ALA A 35 -3.02 -9.01 -12.80
C ALA A 35 -2.51 -9.78 -11.56
N ALA A 36 -2.59 -11.12 -11.59
CA ALA A 36 -2.07 -11.98 -10.53
C ALA A 36 -0.53 -11.94 -10.44
N LEU A 37 0.17 -11.88 -11.58
CA LEU A 37 1.62 -11.72 -11.64
C LEU A 37 2.04 -10.34 -11.13
N GLU A 38 1.39 -9.27 -11.59
CA GLU A 38 1.65 -7.90 -11.13
C GLU A 38 1.40 -7.77 -9.61
N LEU A 39 0.33 -8.36 -9.09
CA LEU A 39 0.07 -8.42 -7.64
C LEU A 39 1.16 -9.16 -6.87
N SER A 40 1.65 -10.29 -7.41
CA SER A 40 2.74 -11.05 -6.80
C SER A 40 4.05 -10.27 -6.78
N GLU A 41 4.34 -9.54 -7.85
CA GLU A 41 5.52 -8.69 -7.96
C GLU A 41 5.45 -7.50 -7.00
N VAL A 42 4.31 -6.78 -6.96
CA VAL A 42 4.08 -5.70 -6.00
C VAL A 42 4.20 -6.22 -4.57
N ARG A 43 3.65 -7.40 -4.26
CA ARG A 43 3.80 -8.02 -2.94
C ARG A 43 5.26 -8.25 -2.58
N ASN A 44 6.07 -8.75 -3.51
CA ASN A 44 7.48 -9.02 -3.23
C ASN A 44 8.26 -7.73 -2.94
N HIS A 45 8.03 -6.68 -3.74
CA HIS A 45 8.63 -5.36 -3.52
C HIS A 45 8.14 -4.72 -2.21
N VAL A 46 6.87 -4.89 -1.86
CA VAL A 46 6.33 -4.40 -0.57
C VAL A 46 6.97 -5.15 0.60
N LEU A 47 7.19 -6.46 0.49
CA LEU A 47 7.88 -7.24 1.52
C LEU A 47 9.35 -6.81 1.66
N GLU A 48 10.05 -6.61 0.54
CA GLU A 48 11.43 -6.10 0.54
C GLU A 48 11.51 -4.72 1.18
N LEU A 49 10.62 -3.80 0.77
CA LEU A 49 10.52 -2.46 1.36
C LEU A 49 10.22 -2.53 2.86
N LEU A 50 9.32 -3.41 3.29
CA LEU A 50 8.97 -3.61 4.70
C LEU A 50 10.18 -4.11 5.50
N VAL A 51 10.95 -5.05 4.97
CA VAL A 51 12.19 -5.54 5.60
C VAL A 51 13.22 -4.42 5.72
N VAL A 52 13.51 -3.70 4.62
CA VAL A 52 14.48 -2.59 4.62
C VAL A 52 14.03 -1.48 5.56
N PHE A 53 12.75 -1.11 5.53
CA PHE A 53 12.18 -0.11 6.43
C PHE A 53 12.27 -0.54 7.89
N SER A 54 11.97 -1.80 8.20
CA SER A 54 12.07 -2.33 9.56
C SER A 54 13.51 -2.30 10.06
N LEU A 55 14.48 -2.70 9.23
CA LEU A 55 15.90 -2.59 9.55
C LEU A 55 16.32 -1.13 9.78
N ALA A 56 15.85 -0.21 8.94
CA ALA A 56 16.12 1.22 9.11
C ALA A 56 15.55 1.75 10.44
N VAL A 57 14.32 1.38 10.80
CA VAL A 57 13.69 1.75 12.08
C VAL A 57 14.47 1.16 13.27
N LEU A 58 14.89 -0.10 13.19
CA LEU A 58 15.71 -0.74 14.23
C LEU A 58 17.06 -0.03 14.41
N CYS A 59 17.76 0.25 13.31
CA CYS A 59 19.01 1.00 13.33
C CYS A 59 18.82 2.41 13.91
N ALA A 60 17.73 3.11 13.53
CA ALA A 60 17.40 4.42 14.07
C ALA A 60 17.11 4.36 15.58
N MET A 61 16.43 3.33 16.08
CA MET A 61 16.21 3.15 17.51
C MET A 61 17.53 2.95 18.26
N PHE A 62 18.44 2.11 17.75
CA PHE A 62 19.76 1.96 18.36
C PHE A 62 20.57 3.27 18.33
N ALA A 63 20.55 3.98 17.20
CA ALA A 63 21.23 5.27 17.09
C ALA A 63 20.68 6.30 18.09
N LEU A 64 19.36 6.38 18.27
CA LEU A 64 18.74 7.24 19.28
C LEU A 64 19.10 6.82 20.70
N ALA A 65 19.04 5.52 21.01
CA ALA A 65 19.38 5.00 22.34
C ALA A 65 20.84 5.29 22.70
N TYR A 66 21.79 4.88 21.85
CA TYR A 66 23.21 5.13 22.10
C TYR A 66 23.56 6.60 22.03
N GLY A 67 22.99 7.38 21.10
CA GLY A 67 23.19 8.83 21.04
C GLY A 67 22.75 9.53 22.32
N THR A 68 21.58 9.16 22.87
CA THR A 68 21.10 9.69 24.15
C THR A 68 22.03 9.30 25.30
N ALA A 69 22.43 8.03 25.35
CA ALA A 69 23.36 7.54 26.38
C ALA A 69 24.71 8.26 26.31
N THR A 70 25.25 8.50 25.12
CA THR A 70 26.48 9.25 24.92
C THR A 70 26.36 10.69 25.41
N ILE A 71 25.26 11.39 25.09
CA ILE A 71 25.01 12.76 25.59
C ILE A 71 24.97 12.76 27.12
N VAL A 72 24.24 11.82 27.72
CA VAL A 72 24.13 11.69 29.19
C VAL A 72 25.50 11.42 29.80
N ALA A 73 26.28 10.49 29.25
CA ALA A 73 27.60 10.13 29.75
C ALA A 73 28.58 11.32 29.68
N LEU A 74 28.63 12.03 28.54
CA LEU A 74 29.52 13.18 28.36
C LEU A 74 29.17 14.35 29.30
N ALA A 75 27.88 14.54 29.59
CA ALA A 75 27.42 15.62 30.43
C ALA A 75 27.31 15.24 31.92
N TRP A 76 27.56 13.99 32.28
CA TRP A 76 27.35 13.46 33.63
C TRP A 76 28.18 14.19 34.67
N GLU A 77 29.47 14.43 34.42
CA GLU A 77 30.36 15.12 35.36
C GLU A 77 29.94 16.58 35.60
N SER A 78 29.34 17.22 34.59
CA SER A 78 28.93 18.63 34.66
C SER A 78 27.55 18.82 35.31
N MET A 79 26.59 17.95 34.97
CA MET A 79 25.18 18.13 35.35
C MET A 79 24.64 17.05 36.29
N GLY A 80 25.34 15.93 36.45
CA GLY A 80 24.89 14.76 37.20
C GLY A 80 23.51 14.31 36.74
N TRP A 81 22.61 14.04 37.69
CA TRP A 81 21.25 13.58 37.40
C TRP A 81 20.38 14.59 36.61
N LYS A 82 20.73 15.88 36.59
CA LYS A 82 19.93 16.92 35.92
C LYS A 82 19.84 16.71 34.41
N ILE A 83 20.86 16.10 33.79
CA ILE A 83 20.84 15.80 32.35
C ILE A 83 19.70 14.83 31.99
N LEU A 84 19.33 13.89 32.87
CA LEU A 84 18.22 12.99 32.60
C LEU A 84 16.90 13.75 32.51
N LEU A 85 16.67 14.72 33.41
CA LEU A 85 15.48 15.56 33.34
C LEU A 85 15.47 16.45 32.09
N LEU A 86 16.62 16.97 31.67
CA LEU A 86 16.73 17.75 30.44
C LEU A 86 16.39 16.89 29.21
N MET A 87 16.99 15.70 29.11
CA MET A 87 16.69 14.75 28.02
C MET A 87 15.23 14.32 28.04
N PHE A 88 14.66 14.06 29.22
CA PHE A 88 13.23 13.78 29.37
C PHE A 88 12.37 14.93 28.82
N ALA A 89 12.66 16.18 29.20
CA ALA A 89 11.93 17.34 28.71
C ALA A 89 12.04 17.49 27.18
N VAL A 90 13.22 17.25 26.61
CA VAL A 90 13.44 17.24 25.15
C VAL A 90 12.58 16.18 24.47
N PHE A 91 12.57 14.94 24.96
CA PHE A 91 11.74 13.87 24.38
C PHE A 91 10.24 14.14 24.51
N ILE A 92 9.79 14.73 25.61
CA ILE A 92 8.40 15.17 25.77
C ILE A 92 8.06 16.25 24.73
N ALA A 93 8.92 17.24 24.54
CA ALA A 93 8.69 18.29 23.54
C ALA A 93 8.61 17.72 22.11
N VAL A 94 9.51 16.80 21.75
CA VAL A 94 9.48 16.11 20.45
C VAL A 94 8.19 15.30 20.30
N THR A 95 7.79 14.56 21.33
CA THR A 95 6.55 13.75 21.33
C THR A 95 5.32 14.63 21.10
N ILE A 96 5.22 15.75 21.81
CA ILE A 96 4.12 16.71 21.64
C ILE A 96 4.11 17.23 20.20
N GLY A 97 5.27 17.63 19.66
CA GLY A 97 5.39 18.09 18.27
C GLY A 97 4.92 17.05 17.25
N LEU A 98 5.31 15.78 17.43
CA LEU A 98 4.88 14.67 16.58
C LEU A 98 3.36 14.42 16.68
N VAL A 99 2.80 14.44 17.89
CA VAL A 99 1.35 14.26 18.11
C VAL A 99 0.55 15.39 17.49
N VAL A 100 1.00 16.64 17.63
CA VAL A 100 0.34 17.80 17.01
C VAL A 100 0.38 17.68 15.49
N LYS A 101 1.54 17.31 14.91
CA LYS A 101 1.67 17.08 13.47
C LYS A 101 0.77 15.94 12.99
N ALA A 102 0.74 14.81 13.70
CA ALA A 102 -0.13 13.67 13.37
C ALA A 102 -1.61 14.07 13.39
N LYS A 103 -2.04 14.83 14.41
CA LYS A 103 -3.40 15.38 14.48
C LYS A 103 -3.71 16.33 13.33
N ALA A 104 -2.76 17.18 12.94
CA ALA A 104 -2.92 18.07 11.80
C ALA A 104 -3.11 17.28 10.49
N MET A 105 -2.29 16.24 10.25
CA MET A 105 -2.40 15.38 9.07
C MET A 105 -3.74 14.63 9.00
N LEU A 106 -4.26 14.18 10.16
CA LEU A 106 -5.59 13.57 10.24
C LEU A 106 -6.70 14.58 9.95
N LYS A 107 -6.59 15.81 10.45
CA LYS A 107 -7.57 16.88 10.24
C LYS A 107 -7.58 17.40 8.80
N GLU A 108 -6.44 17.35 8.12
CA GLU A 108 -6.31 17.67 6.69
C GLU A 108 -6.94 16.61 5.77
N GLY A 109 -7.51 15.53 6.32
CA GLY A 109 -8.19 14.49 5.53
C GLY A 109 -7.24 13.65 4.66
N LYS A 110 -5.91 13.79 4.81
CA LYS A 110 -4.92 13.08 3.99
C LYS A 110 -4.90 11.56 4.19
N LEU A 111 -5.53 11.06 5.26
CA LEU A 111 -5.63 9.63 5.58
C LEU A 111 -7.07 9.10 5.51
N ALA A 112 -8.07 9.97 5.48
CA ALA A 112 -9.43 9.54 5.19
C ALA A 112 -9.52 9.46 3.68
N PHE A 113 -9.77 8.29 3.10
CA PHE A 113 -10.24 8.17 1.73
C PHE A 113 -11.61 8.87 1.67
N PRO A 114 -11.67 10.18 1.32
CA PRO A 114 -12.87 10.98 1.56
C PRO A 114 -13.97 10.49 0.62
N GLU A 115 -13.57 10.14 -0.60
CA GLU A 115 -14.38 9.52 -1.66
C GLU A 115 -15.02 8.21 -1.17
N THR A 116 -14.23 7.24 -0.68
CA THR A 116 -14.76 5.94 -0.22
C THR A 116 -15.70 6.06 0.99
N MET A 117 -15.41 6.97 1.92
CA MET A 117 -16.28 7.20 3.08
C MET A 117 -17.59 7.92 2.68
N ASN A 118 -17.54 8.75 1.63
CA ASN A 118 -18.71 9.43 1.10
C ASN A 118 -19.57 8.49 0.24
N GLU A 119 -18.95 7.59 -0.52
CA GLU A 119 -19.63 6.49 -1.22
C GLU A 119 -20.32 5.55 -0.24
N LEU A 120 -19.64 5.12 0.84
CA LEU A 120 -20.26 4.29 1.91
C LEU A 120 -21.42 4.98 2.62
N LYS A 121 -21.38 6.31 2.77
CA LYS A 121 -22.49 7.08 3.35
C LYS A 121 -23.68 7.17 2.39
N ASN A 122 -23.44 7.43 1.11
CA ASN A 122 -24.49 7.44 0.09
C ASN A 122 -25.16 6.08 -0.05
N ASP A 123 -24.39 4.99 -0.05
CA ASP A 123 -24.93 3.62 -0.08
C ASP A 123 -25.78 3.34 1.16
N ARG A 124 -25.36 3.79 2.34
CA ARG A 124 -26.15 3.65 3.57
C ARG A 124 -27.44 4.48 3.54
N ASP A 125 -27.36 5.72 3.07
CA ASP A 125 -28.52 6.61 3.02
C ASP A 125 -29.53 6.21 1.92
N MET A 126 -29.10 5.40 0.93
CA MET A 126 -29.99 4.76 -0.04
C MET A 126 -30.68 3.49 0.52
N LEU A 127 -30.14 2.91 1.59
CA LEU A 127 -30.67 1.71 2.26
C LEU A 127 -31.60 2.01 3.45
N LEU A 128 -31.69 3.27 3.89
CA LEU A 128 -32.57 3.75 4.98
C LEU A 128 -33.70 4.62 4.42
#